data_AF-A0A5B0NQU5-F1
#
_entry.id   AF-A0A5B0NQU5-F1
#
_cell.length_a   1.000
_cell.length_b   1.000
_cell.length_c   1.000
_cell.angle_alpha   90.00
_cell.angle_beta   90.00
_cell.angle_gamma   90.00
#
_symmetry.space_group_name_H-M   'P 1'
#
loop_
_entity.id
_entity.type
_entity.pdbx_description
1 polymer ?
#
loop_
_entity_poly.entity_id
_entity_poly.type
_entity_poly.pdbx_seq_one_letter_code
_entity_poly.pdbx_strand_id
1 'polypeptide(L)'
;MSCICGTVDARGNRKKTQPTSEAPPTSDPVPLPQTSTQENTPVGNLESQGDDPTEVCPIGIKSAKRKEAEFLLAQKKVRLLEKNSAEGSKRIAQLNRANELQEETNRIQKERAHDLHLQNEMAIMDKDLSRLDEYAQEFYLSKKKEIIDNMRRRDAAKQANENPAQSTLQSNETQNQDNNDEDHTIDPLLDELQ
;
A
#
# COMPACT_ATOMS: atom_id res chain seq x y z
N MET A 1 19.46 -46.52 -11.10
CA MET A 1 18.99 -45.95 -12.38
C MET A 1 17.47 -45.90 -12.34
N SER A 2 16.86 -44.72 -12.48
CA SER A 2 15.41 -44.56 -12.64
C SER A 2 15.16 -43.33 -13.50
N CYS A 3 14.27 -43.44 -14.48
CA CYS A 3 14.11 -42.44 -15.54
C CYS A 3 13.00 -41.45 -15.22
N ILE A 4 13.27 -40.15 -15.38
CA ILE A 4 12.25 -39.10 -15.31
C ILE A 4 11.52 -39.06 -16.65
N CYS A 5 10.22 -39.37 -16.65
CA CYS A 5 9.40 -39.33 -17.85
C CYS A 5 8.92 -37.90 -18.12
N GLY A 6 9.54 -37.20 -19.07
CA GLY A 6 9.10 -35.88 -19.50
C GLY A 6 7.92 -35.95 -20.47
N THR A 7 6.86 -35.21 -20.21
CA THR A 7 5.78 -34.96 -21.18
C THR A 7 6.26 -34.02 -22.28
N VAL A 8 5.85 -34.28 -23.52
CA VAL A 8 6.32 -33.55 -24.71
C VAL A 8 5.13 -32.85 -25.38
N ASP A 9 5.08 -31.52 -25.28
CA ASP A 9 4.07 -30.73 -25.98
C ASP A 9 4.38 -30.58 -27.47
N ALA A 10 3.33 -30.68 -28.29
CA ALA A 10 3.39 -30.58 -29.75
C ALA A 10 3.59 -29.12 -30.23
N ARG A 11 4.80 -28.57 -30.00
CA ARG A 11 5.41 -27.43 -30.73
C ARG A 11 6.87 -27.29 -30.30
N GLY A 12 7.76 -28.01 -31.00
CA GLY A 12 9.16 -28.19 -30.59
C GLY A 12 10.02 -26.92 -30.66
N ASN A 13 10.16 -26.22 -29.54
CA ASN A 13 11.18 -25.20 -29.32
C ASN A 13 11.90 -25.45 -27.97
N ARG A 14 13.12 -25.99 -28.03
CA ARG A 14 13.95 -26.26 -26.85
C ARG A 14 14.59 -24.96 -26.34
N LYS A 15 14.04 -24.36 -25.28
CA LYS A 15 14.77 -23.35 -24.49
C LYS A 15 15.54 -24.05 -23.38
N LYS A 16 16.84 -23.77 -23.30
CA LYS A 16 17.81 -24.43 -22.42
C LYS A 16 17.73 -23.82 -21.01
N THR A 17 17.27 -24.58 -20.03
CA THR A 17 17.25 -24.16 -18.62
C THR A 17 18.65 -24.26 -18.02
N GLN A 18 19.09 -23.21 -17.33
CA GLN A 18 20.31 -23.18 -16.52
C GLN A 18 19.95 -22.62 -15.13
N PRO A 19 20.31 -23.28 -14.03
CA PRO A 19 20.08 -22.76 -12.69
C PRO A 19 21.29 -21.96 -12.21
N THR A 20 21.08 -20.70 -11.81
CA THR A 20 22.02 -19.95 -10.98
C THR A 20 21.23 -19.18 -9.92
N SER A 21 21.65 -19.33 -8.67
CA SER A 21 21.13 -18.61 -7.51
C SER A 21 22.10 -17.50 -7.16
N GLU A 22 21.67 -16.25 -7.11
CA GLU A 22 22.12 -15.26 -6.11
C GLU A 22 21.27 -13.97 -6.13
N ALA A 23 21.31 -13.24 -5.02
CA ALA A 23 20.60 -11.97 -4.77
C ALA A 23 21.50 -10.74 -5.10
N PRO A 24 20.99 -9.50 -5.10
CA PRO A 24 21.51 -8.44 -5.98
C PRO A 24 22.56 -7.51 -5.35
N PRO A 25 23.36 -6.82 -6.18
CA PRO A 25 23.99 -5.55 -5.86
C PRO A 25 23.27 -4.34 -6.51
N THR A 26 22.80 -3.44 -5.65
CA THR A 26 23.04 -1.98 -5.66
C THR A 26 23.04 -1.18 -6.97
N SER A 27 22.03 -0.31 -7.08
CA SER A 27 22.05 1.10 -7.52
C SER A 27 23.08 1.61 -8.54
N ASP A 28 22.61 2.03 -9.71
CA ASP A 28 23.28 3.03 -10.58
C ASP A 28 22.29 4.17 -10.94
N PRO A 29 22.74 5.44 -11.02
CA PRO A 29 21.87 6.59 -11.24
C PRO A 29 21.59 6.87 -12.74
N VAL A 30 20.39 7.36 -13.04
CA VAL A 30 19.98 7.77 -14.39
C VAL A 30 20.59 9.14 -14.75
N PRO A 31 21.36 9.28 -15.84
CA PRO A 31 21.83 10.58 -16.30
C PRO A 31 20.71 11.38 -16.98
N LEU A 32 20.48 12.63 -16.55
CA LEU A 32 19.66 13.58 -17.30
C LEU A 32 20.46 14.10 -18.51
N PRO A 33 19.84 14.29 -19.69
CA PRO A 33 20.49 14.96 -20.81
C PRO A 33 20.57 16.47 -20.56
N GLN A 34 21.78 16.98 -20.34
CA GLN A 34 22.07 18.41 -20.47
C GLN A 34 22.43 18.72 -21.93
N THR A 35 21.75 19.70 -22.53
CA THR A 35 22.18 20.33 -23.79
C THR A 35 22.11 21.84 -23.66
N SER A 36 23.27 22.48 -23.55
CA SER A 36 23.46 23.93 -23.59
C SER A 36 24.70 24.25 -24.43
N THR A 37 24.48 24.71 -25.66
CA THR A 37 25.37 25.45 -26.58
C THR A 37 24.69 25.46 -27.96
N GLN A 38 24.71 26.51 -28.77
CA GLN A 38 25.26 27.86 -28.62
C GLN A 38 24.54 28.79 -29.62
N GLU A 39 24.25 30.04 -29.26
CA GLU A 39 23.84 31.06 -30.25
C GLU A 39 25.04 31.50 -31.11
N ASN A 40 24.81 31.76 -32.40
CA ASN A 40 25.61 32.65 -33.26
C ASN A 40 24.84 33.00 -34.56
N THR A 41 24.06 34.08 -34.51
CA THR A 41 23.66 34.96 -35.65
C THR A 41 24.79 35.98 -35.94
N PRO A 42 24.74 36.90 -36.94
CA PRO A 42 23.71 37.26 -37.93
C PRO A 42 24.23 37.01 -39.38
N VAL A 43 23.72 37.52 -40.53
CA VAL A 43 22.72 38.54 -40.91
C VAL A 43 21.97 38.05 -42.17
N GLY A 44 20.72 38.48 -42.41
CA GLY A 44 20.00 38.07 -43.65
C GLY A 44 18.63 38.73 -43.91
N ASN A 45 18.54 40.04 -43.71
CA ASN A 45 17.43 40.95 -44.09
C ASN A 45 16.36 40.41 -45.07
N LEU A 46 15.13 40.21 -44.60
CA LEU A 46 13.99 40.99 -45.13
C LEU A 46 12.86 41.08 -44.10
N GLU A 47 12.50 42.30 -43.73
CA GLU A 47 11.18 42.59 -43.15
C GLU A 47 10.11 42.26 -44.21
N SER A 48 9.15 41.41 -43.83
CA SER A 48 7.85 41.35 -44.51
C SER A 48 6.77 41.51 -43.46
N GLN A 49 6.67 42.73 -42.93
CA GLN A 49 5.45 43.20 -42.30
C GLN A 49 4.35 43.10 -43.36
N GLY A 50 3.45 42.13 -43.21
CA GLY A 50 2.44 41.79 -44.19
C GLY A 50 1.29 41.07 -43.52
N ASP A 51 0.23 41.85 -43.31
CA ASP A 51 -1.15 41.51 -42.97
C ASP A 51 -1.48 40.06 -42.58
N ASP A 52 -2.21 39.92 -41.46
CA ASP A 52 -3.10 38.79 -41.25
C ASP A 52 -4.00 38.61 -42.49
N PRO A 53 -3.83 37.54 -43.28
CA PRO A 53 -4.90 37.13 -44.14
C PRO A 53 -5.86 36.37 -43.23
N THR A 54 -6.88 37.07 -42.74
CA THR A 54 -8.18 36.42 -42.47
C THR A 54 -8.66 35.89 -43.82
N GLU A 55 -8.09 34.75 -44.23
CA GLU A 55 -8.14 34.21 -45.58
C GLU A 55 -9.47 33.50 -45.75
N VAL A 56 -10.54 34.30 -45.90
CA VAL A 56 -11.90 33.83 -46.18
C VAL A 56 -11.96 33.31 -47.61
N CYS A 57 -11.28 32.19 -47.84
CA CYS A 57 -11.37 31.41 -49.06
C CYS A 57 -12.85 31.03 -49.31
N PRO A 58 -13.32 31.09 -50.56
CA PRO A 58 -14.69 30.70 -50.89
C PRO A 58 -15.04 29.33 -50.33
N ILE A 59 -16.24 29.18 -49.76
CA ILE A 59 -16.74 27.94 -49.18
C ILE A 59 -17.07 26.94 -50.31
N GLY A 60 -16.03 26.35 -50.89
CA GLY A 60 -16.12 25.46 -52.04
C GLY A 60 -15.26 24.22 -51.86
N ILE A 61 -15.92 23.09 -51.56
CA ILE A 61 -15.44 21.68 -51.57
C ILE A 61 -14.23 21.37 -50.67
N LYS A 62 -13.13 22.13 -50.73
CA LYS A 62 -11.92 21.96 -49.89
C LYS A 62 -12.21 22.11 -48.40
N SER A 63 -13.01 23.11 -48.01
CA SER A 63 -13.41 23.34 -46.61
C SER A 63 -14.36 22.26 -46.10
N ALA A 64 -15.25 21.73 -46.94
CA ALA A 64 -16.11 20.60 -46.60
C ALA A 64 -15.28 19.31 -46.34
N LYS A 65 -14.34 18.98 -47.23
CA LYS A 65 -13.42 17.84 -47.04
C LYS A 65 -12.53 18.00 -45.80
N ARG A 66 -12.10 19.22 -45.47
CA ARG A 66 -11.35 19.51 -44.23
C ARG A 66 -12.21 19.22 -42.99
N LYS A 67 -13.45 19.73 -42.95
CA LYS A 67 -14.41 19.47 -41.85
C LYS A 67 -14.75 17.98 -41.71
N GLU A 68 -14.86 17.25 -42.82
CA GLU A 68 -15.07 15.79 -42.79
C GLU A 68 -13.86 15.06 -42.17
N ALA A 69 -12.64 15.43 -42.54
CA ALA A 69 -11.42 14.87 -41.96
C ALA A 69 -11.28 15.19 -40.46
N GLU A 70 -11.59 16.43 -40.06
CA GLU A 70 -11.64 16.87 -38.66
C GLU A 70 -12.69 16.09 -37.85
N PHE A 71 -13.89 15.90 -38.40
CA PHE A 71 -14.95 15.10 -37.78
C PHE A 71 -14.54 13.62 -37.60
N LEU A 72 -13.93 13.00 -38.62
CA LEU A 72 -13.42 11.64 -38.55
C LEU A 72 -12.29 11.50 -37.52
N LEU A 73 -11.43 12.52 -37.38
CA LEU A 73 -10.38 12.56 -36.36
C LEU A 73 -10.99 12.70 -34.96
N ALA A 74 -11.98 13.58 -34.78
CA ALA A 74 -12.69 13.75 -33.52
C ALA A 74 -13.42 12.45 -33.11
N GLN A 75 -14.12 11.79 -34.03
CA GLN A 75 -14.77 10.50 -33.78
C GLN A 75 -13.76 9.41 -33.38
N LYS A 76 -12.59 9.35 -34.04
CA LYS A 76 -11.50 8.42 -33.65
C LYS A 76 -10.97 8.74 -32.25
N LYS A 77 -10.82 10.02 -31.89
CA LYS A 77 -10.38 10.45 -30.55
C LYS A 77 -11.38 10.05 -29.47
N VAL A 78 -12.67 10.29 -29.68
CA VAL A 78 -13.75 9.86 -28.76
C VAL A 78 -13.72 8.34 -28.58
N ARG A 79 -13.71 7.57 -29.68
CA ARG A 79 -13.64 6.10 -29.64
C ARG A 79 -12.39 5.56 -28.91
N LEU A 80 -11.26 6.27 -28.98
CA LEU A 80 -10.04 5.90 -28.25
C LEU A 80 -10.18 6.16 -26.74
N LEU A 81 -10.77 7.29 -26.35
CA LEU A 81 -11.05 7.63 -24.95
C LEU A 81 -12.06 6.68 -24.32
N GLU A 82 -13.13 6.33 -25.03
CA GLU A 82 -14.13 5.32 -24.61
C GLU A 82 -13.46 3.97 -24.32
N LYS A 83 -12.60 3.49 -25.23
CA LYS A 83 -11.85 2.24 -25.06
C LYS A 83 -10.89 2.30 -23.87
N ASN A 84 -10.15 3.40 -23.72
CA ASN A 84 -9.21 3.57 -22.62
C ASN A 84 -9.93 3.62 -21.26
N SER A 85 -11.05 4.34 -21.18
CA SER A 85 -11.92 4.37 -19.99
C SER A 85 -12.44 2.97 -19.64
N ALA A 86 -13.00 2.25 -20.62
CA ALA A 86 -13.52 0.90 -20.41
C ALA A 86 -12.42 -0.11 -20.01
N GLU A 87 -11.19 0.05 -20.50
CA GLU A 87 -10.05 -0.75 -20.07
C GLU A 87 -9.57 -0.37 -18.65
N GLY A 88 -9.54 0.92 -18.33
CA GLY A 88 -9.24 1.43 -16.99
C GLY A 88 -10.19 0.85 -15.94
N SER A 89 -11.50 0.91 -16.18
CA SER A 89 -12.51 0.32 -15.30
C SER A 89 -12.33 -1.19 -15.12
N LYS A 90 -11.96 -1.93 -16.18
CA LYS A 90 -11.66 -3.37 -16.08
C LYS A 90 -10.42 -3.65 -15.21
N ARG A 91 -9.36 -2.86 -15.37
CA ARG A 91 -8.14 -2.97 -14.54
C ARG A 91 -8.43 -2.66 -13.07
N ILE A 92 -9.22 -1.62 -12.79
CA ILE A 92 -9.66 -1.28 -11.42
C ILE A 92 -10.47 -2.42 -10.81
N ALA A 93 -11.44 -2.98 -11.53
CA ALA A 93 -12.23 -4.11 -11.03
C ALA A 93 -11.36 -5.36 -10.73
N GLN A 94 -10.31 -5.61 -11.54
CA GLN A 94 -9.35 -6.68 -11.28
C GLN A 94 -8.47 -6.41 -10.06
N LEU A 95 -8.03 -5.16 -9.86
CA LEU A 95 -7.25 -4.74 -8.68
C LEU A 95 -8.08 -4.84 -7.40
N ASN A 96 -9.33 -4.38 -7.40
CA ASN A 96 -10.23 -4.52 -6.25
C ASN A 96 -10.39 -5.98 -5.84
N ARG A 97 -10.65 -6.88 -6.80
CA ARG A 97 -10.72 -8.32 -6.55
C ARG A 97 -9.39 -8.90 -6.04
N ALA A 98 -8.26 -8.40 -6.50
CA ALA A 98 -6.94 -8.83 -6.00
C ALA A 98 -6.72 -8.38 -4.55
N ASN A 99 -7.15 -7.17 -4.19
CA ASN A 99 -7.08 -6.64 -2.82
C ASN A 99 -7.98 -7.46 -1.88
N GLU A 100 -9.24 -7.74 -2.25
CA GLU A 100 -10.16 -8.61 -1.50
C GLU A 100 -9.53 -9.99 -1.21
N LEU A 101 -8.93 -10.62 -2.24
CA LEU A 101 -8.24 -11.90 -2.09
C LEU A 101 -6.99 -11.80 -1.21
N GLN A 102 -6.26 -10.68 -1.27
CA GLN A 102 -5.08 -10.44 -0.43
C GLN A 102 -5.48 -10.22 1.04
N GLU A 103 -6.55 -9.48 1.32
CA GLU A 103 -7.09 -9.26 2.66
C GLU A 103 -7.54 -10.58 3.31
N GLU A 104 -8.31 -11.39 2.59
CA GLU A 104 -8.75 -12.71 3.10
C GLU A 104 -7.56 -13.67 3.28
N THR A 105 -6.58 -13.65 2.37
CA THR A 105 -5.33 -14.42 2.52
C THR A 105 -4.56 -13.99 3.76
N ASN A 106 -4.44 -12.68 4.01
CA ASN A 106 -3.79 -12.14 5.21
C ASN A 106 -4.55 -12.53 6.48
N ARG A 107 -5.89 -12.56 6.44
CA ARG A 107 -6.75 -13.00 7.56
C ARG A 107 -6.48 -14.46 7.90
N ILE A 108 -6.56 -15.34 6.90
CA ILE A 108 -6.30 -16.78 7.03
C ILE A 108 -4.86 -17.05 7.52
N GLN A 109 -3.87 -16.27 7.09
CA GLN A 109 -2.49 -16.41 7.58
C GLN A 109 -2.36 -16.02 9.06
N LYS A 110 -3.03 -14.96 9.51
CA LYS A 110 -3.06 -14.56 10.93
C LYS A 110 -3.75 -15.61 11.80
N GLU A 111 -4.90 -16.13 11.36
CA GLU A 111 -5.63 -17.22 12.02
C GLU A 111 -4.73 -18.47 12.16
N ARG A 112 -4.12 -18.93 11.07
CA ARG A 112 -3.20 -20.10 11.09
C ARG A 112 -1.97 -19.90 12.00
N ALA A 113 -1.40 -18.70 12.01
CA ALA A 113 -0.25 -18.39 12.87
C ALA A 113 -0.64 -18.41 14.36
N HIS A 114 -1.82 -17.89 14.69
CA HIS A 114 -2.40 -17.95 16.04
C HIS A 114 -2.70 -19.39 16.47
N ASP A 115 -3.35 -20.19 15.60
CA ASP A 115 -3.72 -21.56 15.91
C ASP A 115 -2.50 -22.47 16.09
N LEU A 116 -1.48 -22.30 15.24
CA LEU A 116 -0.18 -22.98 15.40
C LEU A 116 0.53 -22.56 16.70
N HIS A 117 0.44 -21.28 17.09
CA HIS A 117 0.98 -20.81 18.35
C HIS A 117 0.26 -21.46 19.55
N LEU A 118 -1.08 -21.51 19.56
CA LEU A 118 -1.85 -22.21 20.58
C LEU A 118 -1.56 -23.71 20.62
N GLN A 119 -1.42 -24.37 19.47
CA GLN A 119 -1.06 -25.78 19.39
C GLN A 119 0.33 -26.04 20.01
N ASN A 120 1.28 -25.12 19.82
CA ASN A 120 2.60 -25.20 20.46
C ASN A 120 2.52 -24.92 21.97
N GLU A 121 1.72 -23.95 22.43
CA GLU A 121 1.47 -23.73 23.87
C GLU A 121 0.87 -24.98 24.53
N MET A 122 -0.13 -25.62 23.88
CA MET A 122 -0.72 -26.88 24.34
C MET A 122 0.31 -28.02 24.39
N ALA A 123 1.09 -28.23 23.33
CA ALA A 123 2.11 -29.27 23.29
C ALA A 123 3.22 -29.09 24.35
N ILE A 124 3.50 -27.85 24.75
CA ILE A 124 4.36 -27.52 25.89
C ILE A 124 3.67 -27.91 27.20
N MET A 125 2.40 -27.51 27.40
CA MET A 125 1.60 -27.80 28.60
C MET A 125 1.39 -29.30 28.84
N ASP A 126 1.09 -30.06 27.79
CA ASP A 126 0.83 -31.51 27.84
C ASP A 126 2.09 -32.36 28.03
N LYS A 127 3.28 -31.75 27.98
CA LYS A 127 4.55 -32.47 28.12
C LYS A 127 4.69 -33.09 29.53
N ASP A 128 4.69 -34.43 29.60
CA ASP A 128 5.09 -35.19 30.78
C ASP A 128 6.56 -34.88 31.13
N LEU A 129 6.80 -34.43 32.35
CA LEU A 129 8.10 -33.99 32.85
C LEU A 129 8.90 -35.13 33.51
N SER A 130 8.24 -36.21 33.93
CA SER A 130 8.83 -37.28 34.75
C SER A 130 9.95 -38.08 34.06
N ARG A 131 10.05 -37.95 32.73
CA ARG A 131 10.99 -38.67 31.86
C ARG A 131 12.12 -37.80 31.30
N LEU A 132 12.20 -36.53 31.70
CA LEU A 132 13.21 -35.58 31.21
C LEU A 132 14.32 -35.39 32.23
N ASP A 133 15.49 -34.94 31.77
CA ASP A 133 16.55 -34.46 32.65
C ASP A 133 16.13 -33.16 33.38
N GLU A 134 16.85 -32.84 34.46
CA GLU A 134 16.58 -31.69 35.34
C GLU A 134 16.53 -30.37 34.56
N TYR A 135 17.47 -30.15 33.64
CA TYR A 135 17.55 -28.94 32.81
C TYR A 135 16.33 -28.77 31.90
N ALA A 136 15.91 -29.83 31.22
CA ALA A 136 14.73 -29.77 30.36
C ALA A 136 13.43 -29.69 31.19
N GLN A 137 13.37 -30.29 32.38
CA GLN A 137 12.26 -30.08 33.32
C GLN A 137 12.13 -28.60 33.70
N GLU A 138 13.22 -27.92 34.09
CA GLU A 138 13.22 -26.49 34.39
C GLU A 138 12.78 -25.64 33.20
N PHE A 139 13.29 -25.93 31.99
CA PHE A 139 12.87 -25.25 30.76
C PHE A 139 11.35 -25.35 30.52
N TYR A 140 10.80 -26.56 30.59
CA TYR A 140 9.35 -26.76 30.39
C TYR A 140 8.53 -26.14 31.52
N LEU A 141 8.96 -26.22 32.79
CA LEU A 141 8.27 -25.54 33.90
C LEU A 141 8.22 -24.02 33.73
N SER A 142 9.35 -23.42 33.33
CA SER A 142 9.44 -21.99 33.01
C SER A 142 8.48 -21.60 31.88
N LYS A 143 8.44 -22.40 30.79
CA LYS A 143 7.53 -22.15 29.67
C LYS A 143 6.05 -22.36 30.00
N LYS A 144 5.70 -23.39 30.79
CA LYS A 144 4.32 -23.59 31.28
C LYS A 144 3.86 -22.40 32.13
N LYS A 145 4.72 -21.87 32.99
CA LYS A 145 4.43 -20.65 33.77
C LYS A 145 4.21 -19.43 32.88
N GLU A 146 5.09 -19.20 31.90
CA GLU A 146 4.96 -18.11 30.93
C GLU A 146 3.61 -18.14 30.19
N ILE A 147 3.18 -19.31 29.73
CA ILE A 147 1.88 -19.52 29.08
C ILE A 147 0.72 -19.14 30.01
N ILE A 148 0.73 -19.62 31.26
CA ILE A 148 -0.32 -19.32 32.26
C ILE A 148 -0.38 -17.83 32.58
N ASP A 149 0.77 -17.17 32.76
CA ASP A 149 0.82 -15.73 33.03
C ASP A 149 0.42 -14.90 31.79
N ASN A 150 0.69 -15.39 30.57
CA ASN A 150 0.17 -14.81 29.32
C ASN A 150 -1.35 -14.95 29.19
N MET A 151 -1.93 -16.10 29.58
CA MET A 151 -3.39 -16.28 29.62
C MET A 151 -4.03 -15.32 30.61
N ARG A 152 -3.53 -15.25 31.85
CA ARG A 152 -4.05 -14.33 32.89
C ARG A 152 -4.02 -12.87 32.43
N ARG A 153 -2.93 -12.44 31.77
CA ARG A 153 -2.83 -11.09 31.19
C ARG A 153 -3.84 -10.85 30.06
N ARG A 154 -4.04 -11.83 29.15
CA ARG A 154 -5.06 -11.75 28.09
C ARG A 154 -6.46 -11.62 28.67
N ASP A 155 -6.79 -12.37 29.72
CA ASP A 155 -8.13 -12.36 30.30
C ASP A 155 -8.42 -11.10 31.13
N ALA A 156 -7.42 -10.58 31.86
CA ALA A 156 -7.53 -9.28 32.52
C ALA A 156 -7.73 -8.13 31.50
N ALA A 157 -7.03 -8.17 30.36
CA ALA A 157 -7.18 -7.17 29.30
C ALA A 157 -8.57 -7.22 28.63
N LYS A 158 -9.16 -8.41 28.45
CA LYS A 158 -10.55 -8.54 27.98
C LYS A 158 -11.54 -7.93 28.97
N GLN A 159 -11.43 -8.30 30.25
CA GLN A 159 -12.32 -7.79 31.31
C GLN A 159 -12.27 -6.26 31.44
N ALA A 160 -11.09 -5.65 31.31
CA ALA A 160 -10.92 -4.20 31.31
C ALA A 160 -11.60 -3.51 30.10
N ASN A 161 -11.61 -4.16 28.94
CA ASN A 161 -12.23 -3.65 27.72
C ASN A 161 -13.77 -3.82 27.73
N GLU A 162 -14.28 -4.80 28.48
CA GLU A 162 -15.70 -5.10 28.63
C GLU A 162 -16.37 -4.29 29.76
N ASN A 163 -15.62 -3.74 30.72
CA ASN A 163 -16.14 -2.94 31.85
C ASN A 163 -15.47 -1.54 31.96
N PRO A 164 -15.84 -0.57 31.11
CA PRO A 164 -15.35 0.81 31.25
C PRO A 164 -15.89 1.56 32.50
N ALA A 165 -16.86 0.99 33.22
CA ALA A 165 -17.65 1.70 34.24
C ALA A 165 -17.16 1.59 35.70
N GLN A 166 -16.05 0.91 36.00
CA GLN A 166 -15.59 0.70 37.39
C GLN A 166 -14.22 1.32 37.74
N SER A 167 -13.52 1.96 36.78
CA SER A 167 -12.18 2.51 37.01
C SER A 167 -12.12 3.90 37.69
N THR A 168 -13.23 4.42 38.23
CA THR A 168 -13.32 5.81 38.74
C THR A 168 -13.55 5.91 40.26
N LEU A 169 -13.66 4.79 41.00
CA LEU A 169 -14.06 4.78 42.42
C LEU A 169 -13.00 4.27 43.41
N GLN A 170 -11.70 4.41 43.11
CA GLN A 170 -10.60 4.17 44.07
C GLN A 170 -9.50 5.25 44.08
N SER A 171 -9.84 6.49 43.72
CA SER A 171 -8.94 7.65 43.86
C SER A 171 -9.66 8.80 44.54
N ASN A 172 -9.99 8.66 45.83
CA ASN A 172 -10.45 9.76 46.69
C ASN A 172 -10.40 9.40 48.19
N GLU A 173 -9.23 9.00 48.69
CA GLU A 173 -8.92 9.16 50.12
C GLU A 173 -7.52 9.76 50.30
N THR A 174 -7.45 10.80 51.14
CA THR A 174 -6.23 11.48 51.62
C THR A 174 -5.51 12.43 50.64
N GLN A 175 -5.93 13.70 50.64
CA GLN A 175 -5.00 14.80 50.96
C GLN A 175 -5.74 16.04 51.49
N ASN A 176 -5.50 16.37 52.76
CA ASN A 176 -5.80 17.68 53.35
C ASN A 176 -4.53 18.54 53.25
N GLN A 177 -4.63 19.71 52.62
CA GLN A 177 -3.91 20.96 52.89
C GLN A 177 -4.30 21.93 51.75
N ASP A 178 -5.13 22.96 51.97
CA ASP A 178 -4.89 24.15 52.81
C ASP A 178 -3.80 25.06 52.21
N ASN A 179 -4.23 26.14 51.56
CA ASN A 179 -3.70 27.51 51.64
C ASN A 179 -4.52 28.44 50.73
N ASN A 180 -4.70 29.71 51.13
CA ASN A 180 -5.45 30.74 50.42
C ASN A 180 -4.55 31.62 49.53
N ASP A 181 -5.22 32.57 48.86
CA ASP A 181 -4.79 33.94 48.52
C ASP A 181 -4.51 34.29 47.04
N GLU A 182 -5.43 35.12 46.54
CA GLU A 182 -5.25 36.34 45.74
C GLU A 182 -4.79 36.29 44.26
N ASP A 183 -5.74 36.72 43.41
CA ASP A 183 -5.63 37.86 42.48
C ASP A 183 -4.61 37.85 41.31
N HIS A 184 -5.11 37.72 40.07
CA HIS A 184 -5.11 38.86 39.12
C HIS A 184 -5.80 38.57 37.77
N THR A 185 -6.75 39.46 37.47
CA THR A 185 -7.34 39.84 36.17
C THR A 185 -6.47 39.63 34.92
N ILE A 186 -7.09 39.16 33.82
CA ILE A 186 -7.12 39.83 32.49
C ILE A 186 -8.16 39.15 31.58
N ASP A 187 -9.14 39.93 31.15
CA ASP A 187 -9.94 39.75 29.93
C ASP A 187 -9.27 40.63 28.85
N PRO A 188 -9.08 40.16 27.60
CA PRO A 188 -9.92 40.74 26.55
C PRO A 188 -10.17 39.90 25.28
N LEU A 189 -11.39 40.05 24.76
CA LEU A 189 -11.75 40.23 23.32
C LEU A 189 -11.63 39.07 22.29
N LEU A 190 -12.61 39.12 21.38
CA LEU A 190 -12.70 38.55 20.02
C LEU A 190 -13.00 37.04 19.92
N ASP A 191 -13.84 36.55 19.00
CA ASP A 191 -14.50 37.25 17.88
C ASP A 191 -15.90 36.69 17.57
N GLU A 192 -16.77 37.52 16.98
CA GLU A 192 -17.96 37.05 16.27
C GLU A 192 -17.53 36.43 14.94
N LEU A 193 -18.03 35.23 14.58
CA LEU A 193 -18.41 34.80 13.21
C LEU A 193 -18.60 33.27 13.11
N GLN A 194 -19.84 32.79 13.31
CA GLN A 194 -20.55 31.88 12.39
C GLN A 194 -21.98 31.56 12.86
#